data_AF-A0AAV2AYI7-F1
#
_entry.id   AF-A0AAV2AYI7-F1
#
_cell.length_a   1.000
_cell.length_b   1.000
_cell.length_c   1.000
_cell.angle_alpha   90.00
_cell.angle_beta   90.00
_cell.angle_gamma   90.00
#
_symmetry.space_group_name_H-M   'P 1'
#
loop_
_entity.id
_entity.type
_entity.pdbx_description
1 polymer ?
#
loop_
_entity_poly.entity_id
_entity_poly.type
_entity_poly.pdbx_seq_one_letter_code
_entity_poly.pdbx_strand_id
1 'polypeptide(L)'
;MGAIMRGRKLWDIDETKVLLKSWKDHVYMYRFLKKNSVKMPLYSAICRDLQKHGFKRSPPEIMNKMHNFRRGSTDFRWYKEVQEIMKMKKIEQNWRPTSELQMEQASELFHTLLAGENVPESVEVVTTNIPNDGKDSGSDLPCHTEIKYMKPEVSNDIQTSLPQLTGSIPKKSTATILLNICREFRNSNRQLEANDTAILELFKEQNDIFRKQTKLMMKLL
;
A
#
# COMPACT_ATOMS: atom_id res chain seq x y z
N MET A 1 9.08 -54.19 18.36
CA MET A 1 9.20 -52.94 17.58
C MET A 1 9.43 -51.79 18.55
N GLY A 2 10.66 -51.28 18.66
CA GLY A 2 10.99 -50.21 19.59
C GLY A 2 10.53 -48.86 19.05
N ALA A 3 9.61 -48.20 19.75
CA ALA A 3 9.28 -46.80 19.49
C ALA A 3 10.49 -45.95 19.88
N ILE A 4 11.28 -45.51 18.90
CA ILE A 4 12.33 -44.51 19.10
C ILE A 4 11.61 -43.22 19.47
N MET A 5 11.57 -42.92 20.77
CA MET A 5 11.21 -41.61 21.31
C MET A 5 12.20 -40.60 20.73
N ARG A 6 11.85 -39.98 19.60
CA ARG A 6 12.60 -38.85 19.03
C ARG A 6 12.55 -37.73 20.05
N GLY A 7 13.62 -37.60 20.85
CA GLY A 7 13.78 -36.51 21.81
C GLY A 7 13.47 -35.18 21.11
N ARG A 8 12.63 -34.36 21.73
CA ARG A 8 12.28 -33.03 21.18
C ARG A 8 13.57 -32.23 21.06
N LYS A 9 14.09 -32.12 19.85
CA LYS A 9 15.32 -31.38 19.57
C LYS A 9 15.09 -29.91 19.94
N LEU A 10 15.80 -29.44 20.97
CA LEU A 10 15.73 -28.06 21.44
C LEU A 10 16.12 -27.10 20.31
N TRP A 11 15.52 -25.91 20.33
CA TRP A 11 15.82 -24.85 19.37
C TRP A 11 16.99 -24.05 19.91
N ASP A 12 18.06 -24.00 19.14
CA ASP A 12 19.20 -23.15 19.47
C ASP A 12 18.87 -21.66 19.24
N ILE A 13 19.64 -20.77 19.86
CA ILE A 13 19.50 -19.32 19.73
C ILE A 13 19.73 -18.90 18.28
N ASP A 14 20.79 -19.39 17.64
CA ASP A 14 21.10 -18.99 16.26
C ASP A 14 20.13 -19.62 15.26
N GLU A 15 19.72 -20.86 15.51
CA GLU A 15 18.64 -21.51 14.77
C GLU A 15 17.34 -20.70 14.84
N THR A 16 17.02 -20.17 16.03
CA THR A 16 15.83 -19.35 16.25
C THR A 16 15.92 -18.00 15.52
N LYS A 17 17.09 -17.34 15.52
CA LYS A 17 17.30 -16.10 14.76
C LYS A 17 17.08 -16.33 13.27
N VAL A 18 17.64 -17.40 12.71
CA VAL A 18 17.47 -17.75 11.29
C VAL A 18 16.00 -18.03 10.97
N LEU A 19 15.29 -18.75 11.84
CA LEU A 19 13.85 -18.98 11.69
C LEU A 19 13.07 -17.65 11.65
N LEU A 20 13.31 -16.74 12.59
CA LEU A 20 12.59 -15.46 12.65
C LEU A 20 12.89 -14.59 11.43
N LYS A 21 14.16 -14.52 11.02
CA LYS A 21 14.57 -13.80 9.80
C LYS A 21 13.89 -14.35 8.56
N SER A 22 13.99 -15.66 8.34
CA SER A 22 13.36 -16.32 7.19
C SER A 22 11.84 -16.18 7.22
N TRP A 23 11.22 -16.28 8.40
CA TRP A 23 9.78 -16.02 8.52
C TRP A 23 9.43 -14.59 8.11
N LYS A 24 10.18 -13.58 8.58
CA LYS A 24 10.02 -12.18 8.18
C LYS A 24 10.14 -12.00 6.66
N ASP A 25 11.18 -12.57 6.06
CA ASP A 25 11.46 -12.47 4.63
C ASP A 25 10.34 -13.11 3.77
N HIS A 26 9.68 -14.16 4.27
CA HIS A 26 8.61 -14.86 3.55
C HIS A 26 7.19 -14.48 3.99
N VAL A 27 7.00 -13.40 4.76
CA VAL A 27 5.67 -12.97 5.22
C VAL A 27 4.72 -12.68 4.06
N TYR A 28 5.23 -12.12 2.95
CA TYR A 28 4.44 -11.82 1.76
C TYR A 28 3.73 -13.06 1.18
N MET A 29 4.22 -14.28 1.45
CA MET A 29 3.55 -15.50 1.01
C MET A 29 2.15 -15.66 1.61
N TYR A 30 1.85 -15.02 2.75
CA TYR A 30 0.50 -15.01 3.32
C TYR A 30 -0.54 -14.35 2.41
N ARG A 31 -0.13 -13.48 1.47
CA ARG A 31 -1.01 -12.89 0.46
C ARG A 31 -1.61 -13.92 -0.49
N PHE A 32 -0.83 -14.94 -0.84
CA PHE A 32 -1.25 -15.99 -1.78
C PHE A 32 -1.94 -17.17 -1.08
N LEU A 33 -1.77 -17.26 0.25
CA LEU A 33 -2.38 -18.31 1.06
C LEU A 33 -3.82 -17.90 1.40
N LYS A 34 -4.80 -18.44 0.65
CA LYS A 34 -6.23 -18.35 1.04
C LYS A 34 -6.40 -18.75 2.51
N LYS A 35 -7.40 -18.16 3.20
CA LYS A 35 -7.68 -18.40 4.64
C LYS A 35 -7.70 -19.90 5.04
N ASN A 36 -8.10 -20.78 4.11
CA ASN A 36 -8.21 -22.23 4.32
C ASN A 36 -7.19 -23.06 3.52
N SER A 37 -6.19 -22.42 2.91
CA SER A 37 -5.17 -23.12 2.12
C SER A 37 -4.04 -23.67 2.98
N VAL A 38 -3.44 -24.74 2.47
CA VAL A 38 -2.30 -25.42 3.07
C VAL A 38 -1.09 -24.47 3.06
N LYS A 39 -0.63 -24.05 4.25
CA LYS A 39 0.53 -23.14 4.45
C LYS A 39 1.89 -23.79 4.14
N MET A 40 1.89 -24.95 3.48
CA MET A 40 3.09 -25.71 3.17
C MET A 40 4.12 -24.94 2.33
N PRO A 41 3.76 -24.08 1.36
CA PRO A 41 4.76 -23.30 0.61
C PRO A 41 5.63 -22.43 1.51
N LEU A 42 5.02 -21.76 2.50
CA LEU A 42 5.73 -20.94 3.49
C LEU A 42 6.71 -21.79 4.31
N TYR A 43 6.23 -22.90 4.88
CA TYR A 43 7.08 -23.75 5.73
C TYR A 43 8.21 -24.41 4.93
N SER A 44 7.95 -24.79 3.68
CA SER A 44 8.98 -25.31 2.77
C SER A 44 10.02 -24.27 2.41
N ALA A 45 9.65 -22.99 2.24
CA ALA A 45 10.60 -21.91 2.04
C ALA A 45 11.51 -21.73 3.27
N ILE A 46 10.91 -21.68 4.46
CA ILE A 46 11.65 -21.55 5.73
C ILE A 46 12.55 -22.78 5.97
N CYS A 47 12.09 -23.99 5.68
CA CYS A 47 12.91 -25.21 5.74
C CYS A 47 14.19 -25.07 4.90
N ARG A 48 14.07 -24.60 3.66
CA ARG A 48 15.21 -24.42 2.76
C ARG A 48 16.20 -23.40 3.31
N ASP A 49 15.71 -22.30 3.87
CA ASP A 49 16.60 -21.28 4.44
C ASP A 49 17.31 -21.75 5.71
N LEU A 50 16.62 -22.48 6.59
CA LEU A 50 17.25 -23.13 7.74
C LEU A 50 18.33 -24.12 7.28
N GLN A 51 18.04 -24.92 6.25
CA GLN A 51 18.98 -25.90 5.71
C GLN A 51 20.24 -25.24 5.14
N LYS A 52 20.13 -24.08 4.49
CA LYS A 52 21.29 -23.29 4.01
C LYS A 52 22.23 -22.88 5.15
N HIS A 53 21.70 -22.71 6.36
CA HIS A 53 22.47 -22.35 7.54
C HIS A 53 22.88 -23.58 8.37
N GLY A 54 22.73 -24.80 7.83
CA GLY A 54 23.10 -26.05 8.50
C GLY A 54 22.02 -26.61 9.43
N PHE A 55 20.88 -25.93 9.59
CA PHE A 55 19.80 -26.37 10.48
C PHE A 55 18.80 -27.26 9.73
N LYS A 56 18.67 -28.51 10.17
CA LYS A 56 17.69 -29.45 9.62
C LYS A 56 16.45 -29.50 10.50
N ARG A 57 15.36 -28.90 10.01
CA ARG A 57 14.02 -28.94 10.63
C ARG A 57 12.97 -29.29 9.59
N SER A 58 12.00 -30.09 10.02
CA SER A 58 10.84 -30.45 9.22
C SER A 58 9.76 -29.36 9.26
N PRO A 59 8.88 -29.26 8.24
CA PRO A 59 7.79 -28.30 8.24
C PRO A 59 6.88 -28.36 9.49
N PRO A 60 6.53 -29.54 10.04
CA PRO A 60 5.76 -29.62 11.28
C PRO A 60 6.48 -29.05 12.50
N GLU A 61 7.81 -29.21 12.61
CA GLU A 61 8.59 -28.63 13.71
C GLU A 61 8.60 -27.10 13.64
N ILE A 62 8.76 -26.55 12.44
CA ILE A 62 8.70 -25.11 12.18
C ILE A 62 7.31 -24.58 12.51
N MET A 63 6.25 -25.24 12.03
CA MET A 63 4.87 -24.87 12.32
C MET A 63 4.60 -24.84 13.82
N ASN A 64 5.01 -25.88 14.57
CA ASN A 64 4.85 -25.94 16.01
C ASN A 64 5.62 -24.83 16.73
N LYS A 65 6.87 -24.56 16.31
CA LYS A 65 7.67 -23.48 16.90
C LYS A 65 7.05 -22.11 16.65
N MET A 66 6.58 -21.85 15.42
CA MET A 66 5.86 -20.63 15.06
C MET A 66 4.55 -20.48 15.83
N HIS A 67 3.85 -21.58 16.08
CA HIS A 67 2.64 -21.58 16.90
C HIS A 67 2.94 -21.22 18.36
N ASN A 68 4.05 -21.72 18.90
CA ASN A 68 4.49 -21.38 20.26
C ASN A 68 4.83 -19.89 20.40
N PHE A 69 5.47 -19.27 19.37
CA PHE A 69 5.69 -17.82 19.35
C PHE A 69 4.38 -17.03 19.47
N ARG A 70 3.32 -17.49 18.80
CA ARG A 70 2.02 -16.80 18.81
C ARG A 70 1.29 -16.93 20.13
N ARG A 71 1.47 -18.03 20.86
CA ARG A 71 0.83 -18.26 22.16
C ARG A 71 1.51 -17.51 23.31
N GLY A 72 2.57 -16.75 23.05
CA GLY A 72 3.35 -16.10 24.09
C GLY A 72 4.11 -17.11 24.99
N SER A 73 4.16 -18.38 24.59
CA SER A 73 4.87 -19.44 25.31
C SER A 73 6.38 -19.43 25.03
N THR A 74 6.89 -18.31 24.54
CA THR A 74 8.26 -18.17 24.06
C THR A 74 9.03 -17.18 24.90
N ASP A 75 10.34 -17.42 24.97
CA ASP A 75 11.30 -16.51 25.58
C ASP A 75 10.99 -15.06 25.17
N PHE A 76 10.81 -14.18 26.16
CA PHE A 76 10.55 -12.75 26.00
C PHE A 76 11.56 -12.08 25.06
N ARG A 77 12.75 -12.68 24.93
CA ARG A 77 13.81 -12.30 23.99
C ARG A 77 13.34 -12.03 22.57
N TRP A 78 12.35 -12.78 22.06
CA TRP A 78 11.89 -12.69 20.66
C TRP A 78 10.57 -11.95 20.47
N TYR A 79 10.05 -11.36 21.55
CA TYR A 79 8.71 -10.77 21.52
C TYR A 79 8.59 -9.68 20.45
N LYS A 80 9.59 -8.80 20.34
CA LYS A 80 9.55 -7.65 19.44
C LYS A 80 9.52 -8.09 17.97
N GLU A 81 10.39 -9.02 17.59
CA GLU A 81 10.50 -9.57 16.23
C GLU A 81 9.22 -10.30 15.85
N VAL A 82 8.67 -11.11 16.77
CA VAL A 82 7.42 -11.82 16.54
C VAL A 82 6.25 -10.85 16.33
N GLN A 83 6.17 -9.78 17.14
CA GLN A 83 5.13 -8.76 16.97
C GLN A 83 5.24 -8.03 15.63
N GLU A 84 6.46 -7.70 15.20
CA GLU A 84 6.70 -7.09 13.89
C GLU A 84 6.23 -7.99 12.74
N ILE A 85 6.62 -9.27 12.77
CA ILE A 85 6.20 -10.26 11.77
C ILE A 85 4.67 -10.41 11.74
N MET A 86 4.02 -10.38 12.90
CA MET A 86 2.56 -10.49 12.99
C MET A 86 1.85 -9.24 12.47
N LYS A 87 2.41 -8.04 12.67
CA LYS A 87 1.94 -6.80 12.04
C LYS A 87 2.08 -6.85 10.52
N MET A 88 3.25 -7.24 10.00
CA MET A 88 3.47 -7.42 8.56
C MET A 88 2.48 -8.43 7.96
N LYS A 89 2.26 -9.55 8.64
CA LYS A 89 1.28 -10.54 8.21
C LYS A 89 -0.14 -9.96 8.12
N LYS A 90 -0.55 -9.13 9.08
CA LYS A 90 -1.87 -8.49 9.06
C LYS A 90 -2.00 -7.56 7.85
N ILE A 91 -0.94 -6.82 7.52
CA ILE A 91 -0.88 -5.97 6.33
C ILE A 91 -1.03 -6.83 5.07
N GLU A 92 -0.21 -7.87 4.92
CA GLU A 92 -0.25 -8.77 3.75
C GLU A 92 -1.57 -9.51 3.57
N GLN A 93 -2.25 -9.87 4.66
CA GLN A 93 -3.56 -10.52 4.60
C GLN A 93 -4.71 -9.55 4.29
N ASN A 94 -4.56 -8.28 4.64
CA ASN A 94 -5.53 -7.23 4.36
C ASN A 94 -5.24 -6.53 3.02
N TRP A 95 -4.08 -6.81 2.42
CA TRP A 95 -3.69 -6.24 1.16
C TRP A 95 -4.64 -6.72 0.05
N ARG A 96 -5.52 -5.84 -0.40
CA ARG A 96 -6.22 -5.99 -1.68
C ARG A 96 -5.44 -5.24 -2.76
N PRO A 97 -5.11 -5.87 -3.90
CA PRO A 97 -4.65 -5.14 -5.06
C PRO A 97 -5.74 -4.13 -5.46
N THR A 98 -5.37 -2.86 -5.68
CA THR A 98 -6.29 -1.81 -6.16
C THR A 98 -7.06 -2.23 -7.41
N SER A 99 -6.45 -3.06 -8.27
CA SER A 99 -7.09 -3.63 -9.46
C SER A 99 -8.27 -4.56 -9.15
N GLU A 100 -8.25 -5.25 -8.02
CA GLU A 100 -9.32 -6.17 -7.60
C GLU A 100 -10.51 -5.39 -7.02
N LEU A 101 -10.25 -4.28 -6.31
CA LEU A 101 -11.28 -3.36 -5.84
C LEU A 101 -12.00 -2.66 -7.01
N GLN A 102 -11.23 -2.25 -8.03
CA GLN A 102 -11.77 -1.64 -9.25
C GLN A 102 -12.58 -2.63 -10.08
N MET A 103 -12.17 -3.92 -10.14
CA MET A 103 -12.96 -4.96 -10.79
C MET A 103 -14.24 -5.32 -10.03
N GLU A 104 -14.21 -5.35 -8.70
CA GLU A 104 -15.37 -5.66 -7.86
C GLU A 104 -16.41 -4.52 -7.96
N GLN A 105 -15.96 -3.25 -7.92
CA GLN A 105 -16.81 -2.07 -8.17
C GLN A 105 -17.39 -2.05 -9.59
N ALA A 106 -16.59 -2.40 -10.60
CA ALA A 106 -17.07 -2.50 -11.98
C ALA A 106 -18.08 -3.65 -12.15
N SER A 107 -17.88 -4.77 -11.45
CA SER A 107 -18.79 -5.92 -11.47
C SER A 107 -20.11 -5.62 -10.76
N GLU A 108 -20.07 -4.92 -9.62
CA GLU A 108 -21.28 -4.45 -8.93
C GLU A 108 -22.08 -3.48 -9.82
N LEU A 109 -21.42 -2.50 -10.44
CA LEU A 109 -22.06 -1.61 -11.41
C LEU A 109 -22.71 -2.37 -12.58
N PHE A 110 -22.03 -3.40 -13.10
CA PHE A 110 -22.57 -4.24 -14.17
C PHE A 110 -23.80 -5.05 -13.73
N HIS A 111 -23.80 -5.58 -12.51
CA HIS A 111 -24.96 -6.32 -11.98
C HIS A 111 -26.15 -5.41 -11.70
N THR A 112 -25.93 -4.20 -11.18
CA THR A 112 -26.99 -3.20 -10.97
C THR A 112 -27.62 -2.78 -12.31
N LEU A 113 -26.82 -2.60 -13.36
CA LEU A 113 -27.30 -2.29 -14.72
C LEU A 113 -28.11 -3.45 -15.35
N LEU A 114 -27.75 -4.70 -15.06
CA LEU A 114 -28.45 -5.89 -15.58
C LEU A 114 -29.72 -6.23 -14.79
N ALA A 115 -29.81 -5.85 -13.51
CA ALA A 115 -30.97 -6.10 -12.66
C ALA A 115 -32.19 -5.24 -13.03
N GLY A 116 -32.04 -4.25 -13.92
CA GLY A 116 -33.14 -3.37 -14.33
C GLY A 116 -33.73 -2.54 -13.18
N GLU A 117 -33.04 -2.48 -12.03
CA GLU A 117 -33.38 -1.57 -10.95
C GLU A 117 -33.03 -0.15 -11.41
N ASN A 118 -34.01 0.75 -11.29
CA ASN A 118 -33.85 2.15 -11.61
C ASN A 118 -32.61 2.68 -10.89
N VAL A 119 -31.58 3.00 -11.67
CA VAL A 119 -30.43 3.76 -11.19
C VAL A 119 -31.00 5.03 -10.57
N PRO A 120 -30.74 5.32 -9.28
CA PRO A 120 -31.17 6.58 -8.71
C PRO A 120 -30.53 7.70 -9.54
N GLU A 121 -31.41 8.50 -10.14
CA GLU A 121 -31.13 9.68 -10.94
C GLU A 121 -30.58 10.79 -10.05
N SER A 122 -29.44 10.55 -9.42
CA SER A 122 -28.69 11.51 -8.60
C SER A 122 -27.30 10.98 -8.24
N VAL A 123 -26.52 10.61 -9.26
CA VAL A 123 -25.08 10.86 -9.15
C VAL A 123 -24.83 12.21 -9.82
N GLU A 124 -25.09 13.28 -9.08
CA GLU A 124 -24.58 14.60 -9.43
C GLU A 124 -23.05 14.52 -9.45
N VAL A 125 -22.49 14.52 -10.66
CA VAL A 125 -21.12 14.93 -10.86
C VAL A 125 -21.09 16.41 -10.51
N VAL A 126 -20.69 16.73 -9.28
CA VAL A 126 -20.47 18.10 -8.83
C VAL A 126 -19.26 18.66 -9.58
N THR A 127 -19.50 19.20 -10.77
CA THR A 127 -18.64 20.20 -11.39
C THR A 127 -18.93 21.52 -10.70
N THR A 128 -18.07 21.92 -9.76
CA THR A 128 -18.08 23.27 -9.19
C THR A 128 -17.68 24.27 -10.27
N ASN A 129 -18.67 24.83 -10.96
CA ASN A 129 -18.50 26.01 -11.79
C ASN A 129 -18.26 27.21 -10.88
N ILE A 130 -17.06 27.77 -10.92
CA ILE A 130 -16.71 29.04 -10.28
C ILE A 130 -17.31 30.17 -11.12
N PRO A 131 -18.18 31.04 -10.57
CA PRO A 131 -18.67 32.23 -11.27
C PRO A 131 -17.54 33.22 -11.44
N ASN A 132 -17.33 33.66 -12.67
CA ASN A 132 -16.38 34.71 -13.02
C ASN A 132 -17.21 35.94 -13.38
N ASP A 133 -17.35 36.88 -12.46
CA ASP A 133 -17.97 38.19 -12.74
C ASP A 133 -17.09 39.28 -12.14
N GLY A 134 -16.67 40.21 -12.99
CA GLY A 134 -15.90 41.38 -12.61
C GLY A 134 -16.75 42.63 -12.69
N LYS A 135 -16.73 43.46 -11.63
CA LYS A 135 -16.26 44.87 -11.66
C LYS A 135 -16.75 45.67 -10.44
N ASP A 136 -15.80 46.46 -9.94
CA ASP A 136 -15.86 47.82 -9.40
C ASP A 136 -16.27 48.15 -7.94
N SER A 137 -15.31 48.85 -7.32
CA SER A 137 -15.38 50.03 -6.43
C SER A 137 -15.64 49.90 -4.91
N GLY A 138 -14.60 50.25 -4.13
CA GLY A 138 -14.73 51.21 -3.01
C GLY A 138 -14.21 50.83 -1.62
N SER A 139 -13.20 51.56 -1.16
CA SER A 139 -12.80 51.88 0.25
C SER A 139 -11.93 50.92 1.09
N ASP A 140 -10.75 51.49 1.45
CA ASP A 140 -9.93 51.47 2.68
C ASP A 140 -9.31 50.18 3.29
N LEU A 141 -8.00 50.31 3.54
CA LEU A 141 -6.95 49.44 4.12
C LEU A 141 -7.33 48.59 5.37
N PRO A 142 -6.54 47.54 5.79
CA PRO A 142 -5.06 47.46 5.70
C PRO A 142 -4.39 46.11 5.32
N CYS A 143 -3.19 46.26 4.76
CA CYS A 143 -2.06 45.33 4.58
C CYS A 143 -2.29 43.82 4.74
N HIS A 144 -2.57 43.14 3.62
CA HIS A 144 -2.35 41.70 3.46
C HIS A 144 -1.19 41.47 2.49
N THR A 145 -0.20 40.68 2.89
CA THR A 145 0.85 40.20 1.97
C THR A 145 0.22 39.19 1.01
N GLU A 146 0.05 39.60 -0.24
CA GLU A 146 -0.41 38.74 -1.34
C GLU A 146 0.76 37.87 -1.83
N ILE A 147 0.67 36.56 -1.60
CA ILE A 147 1.51 35.59 -2.29
C ILE A 147 0.88 35.36 -3.67
N LYS A 148 1.48 35.95 -4.70
CA LYS A 148 1.14 35.66 -6.10
C LYS A 148 1.52 34.22 -6.42
N TYR A 149 0.52 33.35 -6.48
CA TYR A 149 0.67 32.08 -7.18
C TYR A 149 0.65 32.35 -8.69
N MET A 150 1.77 32.10 -9.36
CA MET A 150 1.75 31.94 -10.80
C MET A 150 0.93 30.68 -11.11
N LYS A 151 -0.27 30.91 -11.65
CA LYS A 151 -1.14 29.91 -12.25
C LYS A 151 -0.37 29.23 -13.38
N PRO A 152 -0.10 27.91 -13.33
CA PRO A 152 0.37 27.20 -14.50
C PRO A 152 -0.76 27.25 -15.54
N GLU A 153 -0.47 27.78 -16.72
CA GLU A 153 -1.35 27.60 -17.89
C GLU A 153 -1.39 26.11 -18.22
N VAL A 154 -2.37 25.42 -17.65
CA VAL A 154 -2.79 24.11 -18.13
C VAL A 154 -3.74 24.40 -19.29
N SER A 155 -3.27 24.11 -20.50
CA SER A 155 -4.08 24.04 -21.71
C SER A 155 -5.25 23.08 -21.47
N ASN A 156 -6.44 23.67 -21.31
CA ASN A 156 -7.70 22.95 -21.21
C ASN A 156 -8.13 22.51 -22.61
N ASP A 157 -7.52 21.45 -23.12
CA ASP A 157 -8.04 20.68 -24.25
C ASP A 157 -7.92 19.19 -23.94
N ILE A 158 -8.68 18.74 -22.95
CA ILE A 158 -9.07 17.33 -22.85
C ILE A 158 -10.59 17.28 -22.92
N GLN A 159 -11.10 17.36 -24.14
CA GLN A 159 -12.37 16.73 -24.47
C GLN A 159 -12.20 15.23 -24.20
N THR A 160 -12.73 14.74 -23.07
CA THR A 160 -13.08 13.34 -22.88
C THR A 160 -14.26 13.01 -23.78
N SER A 161 -14.02 12.91 -25.08
CA SER A 161 -14.92 12.24 -26.01
C SER A 161 -14.74 10.74 -25.84
N LEU A 162 -15.73 10.11 -25.21
CA LEU A 162 -15.92 8.67 -25.23
C LEU A 162 -16.04 8.24 -26.70
N PRO A 163 -15.19 7.35 -27.23
CA PRO A 163 -15.28 6.99 -28.64
C PRO A 163 -16.51 6.12 -28.85
N GLN A 164 -17.56 6.71 -29.43
CA GLN A 164 -18.61 5.94 -30.10
C GLN A 164 -17.94 5.11 -31.20
N LEU A 165 -18.00 3.78 -31.02
CA LEU A 165 -17.50 2.77 -31.96
C LEU A 165 -18.43 2.68 -33.17
N THR A 166 -18.35 3.67 -34.05
CA THR A 166 -18.90 3.61 -35.41
C THR A 166 -17.85 4.11 -36.38
N GLY A 167 -16.85 3.28 -36.66
CA GLY A 167 -15.82 3.61 -37.64
C GLY A 167 -14.63 2.68 -37.52
N SER A 168 -14.22 2.11 -38.65
CA SER A 168 -13.18 1.09 -38.77
C SER A 168 -11.95 1.37 -37.90
N ILE A 169 -11.71 0.50 -36.92
CA ILE A 169 -10.58 0.55 -36.00
C ILE A 169 -9.28 0.41 -36.81
N PRO A 170 -8.39 1.43 -36.83
CA PRO A 170 -7.02 1.18 -37.26
C PRO A 170 -6.41 0.25 -36.22
N LYS A 171 -6.02 -0.95 -36.64
CA LYS A 171 -5.37 -1.97 -35.81
C LYS A 171 -4.06 -1.40 -35.26
N LYS A 172 -4.12 -0.60 -34.18
CA LYS A 172 -2.95 -0.24 -33.40
C LYS A 172 -2.34 -1.55 -32.92
N SER A 173 -1.11 -1.79 -33.32
CA SER A 173 -0.36 -2.98 -32.90
C SER A 173 -0.41 -3.07 -31.37
N THR A 174 -0.63 -4.26 -30.84
CA THR A 174 -0.60 -4.55 -29.40
C THR A 174 0.65 -3.97 -28.73
N ALA A 175 1.77 -3.91 -29.46
CA ALA A 175 3.01 -3.28 -29.02
C ALA A 175 2.83 -1.79 -28.68
N THR A 176 2.08 -1.03 -29.48
CA THR A 176 1.84 0.41 -29.25
C THR A 176 1.00 0.64 -28.00
N ILE A 177 0.02 -0.23 -27.74
CA ILE A 177 -0.82 -0.16 -26.54
C ILE A 177 0.03 -0.42 -25.29
N LEU A 178 0.86 -1.48 -25.31
CA LEU A 178 1.76 -1.81 -24.21
C LEU A 178 2.77 -0.70 -23.93
N LEU A 179 3.34 -0.10 -24.97
CA LEU A 179 4.29 1.02 -24.81
C LEU A 179 3.64 2.24 -24.17
N ASN A 180 2.39 2.55 -24.52
CA ASN A 180 1.65 3.64 -23.89
C ASN A 180 1.37 3.34 -22.42
N ILE A 181 0.93 2.12 -22.08
CA ILE A 181 0.72 1.72 -20.67
C ILE A 181 2.01 1.85 -19.86
N CYS A 182 3.13 1.37 -20.38
CA CYS A 182 4.42 1.49 -19.71
C CYS A 182 4.85 2.95 -19.53
N ARG A 183 4.52 3.83 -20.49
CA ARG A 183 4.81 5.26 -20.39
C ARG A 183 3.98 5.91 -19.28
N GLU A 184 2.67 5.69 -19.28
CA GLU A 184 1.78 6.24 -18.26
C GLU A 184 2.16 5.77 -16.87
N PHE A 185 2.47 4.48 -16.71
CA PHE A 185 2.93 3.94 -15.43
C PHE A 185 4.19 4.65 -14.91
N ARG A 186 5.18 4.92 -15.78
CA ARG A 186 6.39 5.67 -15.38
C ARG A 186 6.07 7.11 -15.00
N ASN A 187 5.15 7.75 -15.72
CA ASN A 187 4.74 9.12 -15.42
C ASN A 187 4.07 9.20 -14.05
N SER A 188 3.12 8.29 -13.77
CA SER A 188 2.50 8.20 -12.45
C SER A 188 3.51 7.91 -11.34
N ASN A 189 4.49 7.03 -11.58
CA ASN A 189 5.51 6.73 -10.57
C ASN A 189 6.39 7.96 -10.25
N ARG A 190 6.77 8.74 -11.27
CA ARG A 190 7.51 10.00 -11.06
C ARG A 190 6.70 11.03 -10.29
N GLN A 191 5.39 11.13 -10.58
CA GLN A 191 4.52 12.04 -9.85
C GLN A 191 4.39 11.64 -8.38
N LEU A 192 4.32 10.33 -8.09
CA LEU A 192 4.30 9.84 -6.72
C LEU A 192 5.60 10.19 -5.97
N GLU A 193 6.76 9.99 -6.60
CA GLU A 193 8.06 10.38 -6.03
C GLU A 193 8.16 11.90 -5.76
N ALA A 194 7.62 12.72 -6.66
CA ALA A 194 7.56 14.17 -6.47
C ALA A 194 6.64 14.55 -5.29
N ASN A 195 5.49 13.89 -5.15
CA ASN A 195 4.58 14.09 -4.03
C ASN A 195 5.22 13.69 -2.69
N ASP A 196 5.88 12.53 -2.64
CA ASP A 196 6.60 12.07 -1.44
C ASP A 196 7.69 13.09 -1.03
N THR A 197 8.40 13.64 -2.00
CA THR A 197 9.41 14.69 -1.76
C THR A 197 8.76 15.94 -1.18
N ALA A 198 7.66 16.42 -1.76
CA ALA A 198 6.95 17.60 -1.28
C ALA A 198 6.40 17.41 0.15
N ILE A 199 5.87 16.23 0.46
CA ILE A 199 5.39 15.89 1.81
C ILE A 199 6.54 15.94 2.82
N LEU A 200 7.71 15.39 2.48
CA LEU A 200 8.89 15.44 3.35
C LEU A 200 9.39 16.88 3.59
N GLU A 201 9.30 17.75 2.60
CA GLU A 201 9.63 19.17 2.77
C GLU A 201 8.66 19.89 3.71
N LEU A 202 7.35 19.65 3.56
CA LEU A 202 6.34 20.19 4.48
C LEU A 202 6.58 19.74 5.93
N PHE A 203 6.94 18.48 6.15
CA PHE A 203 7.28 18.00 7.50
C PHE A 203 8.53 18.66 8.07
N LYS A 204 9.53 19.00 7.24
CA LYS A 204 10.71 19.74 7.70
C LYS A 204 10.33 21.16 8.10
N GLU A 205 9.55 21.85 7.28
CA GLU A 205 9.09 23.21 7.56
C GLU A 205 8.26 23.27 8.85
N GLN A 206 7.32 22.35 9.03
CA GLN A 206 6.53 22.25 10.25
C GLN A 206 7.40 22.05 11.49
N ASN A 207 8.40 21.16 11.41
CA ASN A 207 9.35 20.94 12.50
C ASN A 207 10.18 22.19 12.83
N ASP A 208 10.60 22.96 11.82
CA ASP A 208 11.32 24.20 12.03
C ASP A 208 10.46 25.29 12.69
N ILE A 209 9.18 25.37 12.31
CA ILE A 209 8.20 26.25 12.97
C ILE A 209 8.08 25.87 14.45
N PHE A 210 7.89 24.58 14.76
CA PHE A 210 7.82 24.12 16.16
C PHE A 210 9.08 24.48 16.94
N ARG A 211 10.29 24.24 16.39
CA ARG A 211 11.55 24.61 17.04
C ARG A 211 11.64 26.10 17.32
N LYS A 212 11.22 26.95 16.38
CA LYS A 212 11.20 28.42 16.56
C LYS A 212 10.24 28.82 17.68
N GLN A 213 9.03 28.25 17.71
CA GLN A 213 8.04 28.51 18.75
C GLN A 213 8.54 28.10 20.14
N THR A 214 9.12 26.90 20.27
CA THR A 214 9.72 26.43 21.54
C THR A 214 10.81 27.38 22.00
N LYS A 215 11.70 27.80 21.09
CA LYS A 215 12.77 28.75 21.43
C LYS A 215 12.23 30.11 21.88
N LEU A 216 11.13 30.58 21.29
CA LEU A 216 10.46 31.82 21.70
C LEU A 216 9.87 31.67 23.10
N MET A 217 9.14 30.59 23.38
CA MET A 217 8.59 30.31 24.71
C MET A 217 9.68 30.27 25.78
N MET A 218 10.81 29.61 25.51
CA MET A 218 11.92 29.52 26.47
C MET A 218 12.61 30.87 26.76
N LYS A 219 12.38 31.91 25.94
CA LYS A 219 12.88 33.27 26.20
C LYS A 219 11.90 34.11 27.02
N LEU A 220 10.64 33.69 27.10
CA LEU A 220 9.57 34.40 27.82
C LEU A 220 9.39 33.88 29.26
N LEU A 221 10.04 32.76 29.60
CA LEU A 221 10.14 32.20 30.95
C LEU A 221 11.46 32.65 31.59
#